data_AF-A0A3M6T804-F1
#
_entry.id   AF-A0A3M6T804-F1
#
_cell.length_a   1.000
_cell.length_b   1.000
_cell.length_c   1.000
_cell.angle_alpha   90.00
_cell.angle_beta   90.00
_cell.angle_gamma   90.00
#
_symmetry.space_group_name_H-M   'P 1'
#
loop_
_entity.id
_entity.type
_entity.pdbx_description
1 polymer ?
#
loop_
_entity_poly.entity_id
_entity_poly.type
_entity_poly.pdbx_seq_one_letter_code
_entity_poly.pdbx_strand_id
1 'polypeptide(L)'
;MEATEANLDIKVTQLKMSIGKTNTIVETGKSEAIERHLSTLRSLSKELNRMQIEVEATKLGAKEEIADIEAWNSGIDAQLEEADCEVDKMCTWMDDRKREAEAIVKQEELKFHKAKIEMQAEIQVEPNPEQAPTTPSDIQAKLPKLMITKF
;
A
#
# COMPACT_ATOMS: atom_id res chain seq x y z
N MET A 1 -21.04 -38.72 -4.13
CA MET A 1 -19.67 -38.55 -3.60
C MET A 1 -18.76 -37.98 -4.67
N GLU A 2 -18.72 -38.57 -5.86
CA GLU A 2 -17.86 -38.13 -6.99
C GLU A 2 -18.05 -36.65 -7.38
N ALA A 3 -19.28 -36.13 -7.38
CA ALA A 3 -19.53 -34.74 -7.78
C ALA A 3 -18.98 -33.70 -6.79
N THR A 4 -18.90 -34.00 -5.49
CA THR A 4 -18.40 -33.07 -4.47
C THR A 4 -16.86 -33.04 -4.43
N GLU A 5 -16.23 -34.20 -4.63
CA GLU A 5 -14.77 -34.29 -4.75
C GLU A 5 -14.27 -33.66 -6.06
N ALA A 6 -14.92 -33.95 -7.20
CA ALA A 6 -14.57 -33.31 -8.47
C ALA A 6 -14.71 -31.78 -8.43
N ASN A 7 -15.74 -31.28 -7.74
CA ASN A 7 -15.90 -29.84 -7.54
C ASN A 7 -14.77 -29.24 -6.67
N LEU A 8 -14.28 -29.98 -5.67
CA LEU A 8 -13.14 -29.55 -4.86
C LEU A 8 -11.86 -29.48 -5.70
N ASP A 9 -11.60 -30.48 -6.55
CA ASP A 9 -10.43 -30.48 -7.44
C ASP A 9 -10.44 -29.30 -8.41
N ILE A 10 -11.62 -28.94 -8.92
CA ILE A 10 -11.81 -27.72 -9.73
C ILE A 10 -11.43 -26.48 -8.90
N LYS A 11 -11.82 -26.40 -7.62
CA LYS A 11 -11.50 -25.27 -6.74
C LYS A 11 -10.01 -25.21 -6.40
N VAL A 12 -9.36 -26.35 -6.13
CA VAL A 12 -7.90 -26.43 -5.98
C VAL A 12 -7.20 -25.90 -7.24
N THR A 13 -7.69 -26.29 -8.42
CA THR A 13 -7.15 -25.80 -9.70
C THR A 13 -7.35 -24.29 -9.86
N GLN A 14 -8.52 -23.76 -9.51
CA GLN A 14 -8.80 -22.32 -9.53
C GLN A 14 -7.87 -21.54 -8.59
N LEU A 15 -7.60 -22.09 -7.39
CA LEU A 15 -6.68 -21.48 -6.43
C LEU A 15 -5.26 -21.46 -6.99
N LYS A 16 -4.73 -22.58 -7.49
CA LYS A 16 -3.42 -22.68 -8.15
C LYS A 16 -3.25 -21.69 -9.29
N MET A 17 -4.26 -21.60 -10.16
CA MET A 17 -4.24 -20.64 -11.27
C MET A 17 -4.26 -19.19 -10.80
N SER A 18 -4.84 -18.90 -9.63
CA SER A 18 -4.88 -17.57 -9.05
C SER A 18 -3.55 -17.22 -8.38
N ILE A 19 -2.97 -18.16 -7.61
CA ILE A 19 -1.60 -18.07 -7.05
C ILE A 19 -0.60 -17.75 -8.16
N GLY A 20 -0.63 -18.51 -9.26
CA GLY A 20 0.30 -18.30 -10.38
C GLY A 20 0.18 -16.94 -11.09
N LYS A 21 -0.92 -16.20 -10.89
CA LYS A 21 -1.11 -14.85 -11.46
C LYS A 21 -0.65 -13.73 -10.51
N THR A 22 -0.37 -14.03 -9.25
CA THR A 22 -0.10 -13.02 -8.22
C THR A 22 1.05 -12.10 -8.62
N ASN A 23 2.21 -12.64 -9.00
CA ASN A 23 3.38 -11.83 -9.39
C ASN A 23 3.06 -10.89 -10.55
N THR A 24 2.41 -11.39 -11.61
CA THR A 24 2.03 -10.56 -12.77
C THR A 24 1.09 -9.42 -12.37
N ILE A 25 0.19 -9.64 -11.41
CA ILE A 25 -0.73 -8.60 -10.93
C ILE A 25 0.01 -7.56 -10.08
N VAL A 26 0.90 -8.00 -9.19
CA VAL A 26 1.75 -7.12 -8.38
C VAL A 26 2.64 -6.24 -9.25
N GLU A 27 3.25 -6.82 -10.30
CA GLU A 27 4.07 -6.09 -11.28
C GLU A 27 3.32 -4.96 -12.00
N THR A 28 2.00 -5.04 -12.13
CA THR A 28 1.21 -3.93 -12.72
C THR A 28 1.25 -2.66 -11.88
N GLY A 29 1.54 -2.77 -10.58
CA GLY A 29 1.58 -1.65 -9.62
C GLY A 29 0.24 -0.96 -9.37
N LYS A 30 -0.87 -1.54 -9.85
CA LYS A 30 -2.22 -0.97 -9.73
C LYS A 30 -2.90 -1.47 -8.45
N SER A 31 -3.03 -0.60 -7.45
CA SER A 31 -3.58 -0.96 -6.13
C SER A 31 -4.96 -1.64 -6.22
N GLU A 32 -5.89 -1.12 -7.03
CA GLU A 32 -7.22 -1.73 -7.20
C GLU A 32 -7.17 -3.17 -7.77
N ALA A 33 -6.23 -3.44 -8.70
CA ALA A 33 -6.08 -4.76 -9.28
C ALA A 33 -5.55 -5.76 -8.24
N ILE A 34 -4.62 -5.30 -7.41
CA ILE A 34 -4.01 -6.06 -6.30
C ILE A 34 -5.07 -6.34 -5.22
N GLU A 35 -5.87 -5.34 -4.82
CA GLU A 35 -6.96 -5.52 -3.85
C GLU A 35 -8.03 -6.50 -4.34
N ARG A 36 -8.44 -6.41 -5.61
CA ARG A 36 -9.39 -7.36 -6.20
C ARG A 36 -8.83 -8.78 -6.23
N HIS A 37 -7.55 -8.94 -6.54
CA HIS A 37 -6.91 -10.24 -6.55
C HIS A 37 -6.74 -10.82 -5.14
N LEU A 38 -6.38 -10.00 -4.15
CA LEU A 38 -6.40 -10.37 -2.72
C LEU A 38 -7.77 -10.90 -2.28
N SER A 39 -8.84 -10.19 -2.64
CA SER A 39 -10.21 -10.62 -2.35
C SER A 39 -10.54 -11.97 -3.01
N THR A 40 -10.05 -12.17 -4.24
CA THR A 40 -10.24 -13.43 -4.99
C THR A 40 -9.53 -14.59 -4.30
N LEU A 41 -8.25 -14.43 -3.93
CA LEU A 41 -7.48 -15.47 -3.22
C LEU A 41 -8.16 -15.83 -1.89
N ARG A 42 -8.51 -14.84 -1.06
CA ARG A 42 -9.20 -15.07 0.22
C ARG A 42 -10.55 -15.77 0.04
N SER A 43 -11.31 -15.40 -0.98
CA SER A 43 -12.60 -16.04 -1.29
C SER A 43 -12.41 -17.50 -1.69
N LEU A 44 -11.44 -17.79 -2.56
CA LEU A 44 -11.14 -19.15 -3.01
C LEU A 44 -10.62 -20.02 -1.86
N SER A 45 -9.68 -19.53 -1.03
CA SER A 45 -9.17 -20.26 0.13
C SER A 45 -10.28 -20.59 1.12
N LYS A 46 -11.17 -19.63 1.41
CA LYS A 46 -12.32 -19.86 2.30
C LYS A 46 -13.30 -20.89 1.75
N GLU A 47 -13.61 -20.82 0.46
CA GLU A 47 -14.50 -21.78 -0.19
C GLU A 47 -13.88 -23.18 -0.23
N LEU A 48 -12.58 -23.27 -0.52
CA LEU A 48 -11.83 -24.52 -0.56
C LEU A 48 -11.81 -25.21 0.82
N ASN A 49 -11.44 -24.48 1.88
CA ASN A 49 -11.45 -25.00 3.26
C ASN A 49 -12.84 -25.50 3.68
N ARG A 50 -13.91 -24.77 3.34
CA ARG A 50 -15.28 -25.23 3.60
C ARG A 50 -15.57 -26.56 2.91
N MET A 51 -15.24 -26.67 1.63
CA MET A 51 -15.50 -27.88 0.85
C MET A 51 -14.63 -29.06 1.29
N GLN A 52 -13.39 -28.80 1.73
CA GLN A 52 -12.49 -29.80 2.31
C GLN A 52 -13.17 -30.47 3.52
N ILE A 53 -13.67 -29.67 4.48
CA ILE A 53 -14.38 -30.17 5.66
C ILE A 53 -15.63 -30.98 5.28
N GLU A 54 -16.39 -30.52 4.28
CA GLU A 54 -17.59 -31.23 3.78
C GLU A 54 -17.24 -32.60 3.16
N VAL A 55 -16.18 -32.67 2.36
CA VAL A 55 -15.70 -33.92 1.74
C VAL A 55 -15.08 -34.84 2.79
N GLU A 56 -14.27 -34.32 3.70
CA GLU A 56 -13.70 -35.09 4.82
C GLU A 56 -14.79 -35.77 5.65
N ALA A 57 -15.84 -35.03 6.04
CA ALA A 57 -16.97 -35.59 6.77
C ALA A 57 -17.65 -36.74 6.00
N THR A 58 -17.71 -36.63 4.66
CA THR A 58 -18.26 -37.67 3.79
C THR A 58 -17.36 -38.91 3.76
N LYS A 59 -16.04 -38.73 3.63
CA LYS A 59 -15.04 -39.82 3.65
C LYS A 59 -15.02 -40.57 4.98
N LEU A 60 -15.08 -39.83 6.09
CA LEU A 60 -15.21 -40.41 7.43
C LEU A 60 -16.51 -41.22 7.58
N GLY A 61 -17.63 -40.70 7.06
CA GLY A 61 -18.91 -41.43 7.03
C GLY A 61 -18.86 -42.72 6.20
N ALA A 62 -18.08 -42.73 5.12
CA ALA A 62 -17.81 -43.90 4.29
C ALA A 62 -16.82 -44.89 4.92
N LYS A 63 -16.19 -44.54 6.06
CA LYS A 63 -15.16 -45.33 6.75
C LYS A 63 -13.93 -45.59 5.87
N GLU A 64 -13.54 -44.61 5.06
CA GLU A 64 -12.25 -44.62 4.38
C GLU A 64 -11.10 -44.67 5.41
N GLU A 65 -9.92 -45.10 4.98
CA GLU A 65 -8.75 -45.20 5.85
C GLU A 65 -8.34 -43.82 6.36
N ILE A 66 -8.18 -43.68 7.67
CA ILE A 66 -7.82 -42.39 8.30
C ILE A 66 -6.52 -41.84 7.73
N ALA A 67 -5.53 -42.70 7.50
CA ALA A 67 -4.24 -42.29 6.93
C ALA A 67 -4.37 -41.70 5.52
N ASP A 68 -5.27 -42.24 4.70
CA ASP A 68 -5.55 -41.71 3.36
C ASP A 68 -6.24 -40.34 3.42
N ILE A 69 -7.19 -40.18 4.35
CA ILE A 69 -7.87 -38.89 4.60
C ILE A 69 -6.87 -37.83 5.06
N GLU A 70 -5.99 -38.17 6.01
CA GLU A 70 -4.97 -37.25 6.53
C GLU A 70 -3.96 -36.83 5.45
N ALA A 71 -3.51 -37.78 4.62
CA ALA A 71 -2.60 -37.50 3.51
C ALA A 71 -3.26 -36.59 2.47
N TRP A 72 -4.53 -36.84 2.15
CA TRP A 72 -5.32 -36.01 1.25
C TRP A 72 -5.53 -34.59 1.80
N ASN A 73 -5.90 -34.45 3.08
CA ASN A 73 -6.06 -33.17 3.76
C ASN A 73 -4.76 -32.36 3.75
N SER A 74 -3.64 -33.01 4.07
CA SER A 74 -2.31 -32.37 4.04
C SER A 74 -1.98 -31.78 2.66
N GLY A 75 -2.41 -32.44 1.58
CA GLY A 75 -2.24 -31.92 0.22
C GLY A 75 -3.04 -30.66 -0.07
N ILE A 76 -4.24 -30.53 0.50
CA ILE A 76 -5.08 -29.33 0.36
C ILE A 76 -4.55 -28.20 1.26
N ASP A 77 -4.17 -28.52 2.50
CA ASP A 77 -3.61 -27.58 3.45
C ASP A 77 -2.33 -26.92 2.90
N ALA A 78 -1.48 -27.68 2.23
CA ALA A 78 -0.30 -27.13 1.55
C ALA A 78 -0.65 -26.09 0.46
N GLN A 79 -1.79 -26.24 -0.21
CA GLN A 79 -2.25 -25.29 -1.23
C GLN A 79 -2.89 -24.05 -0.61
N LEU A 80 -3.57 -24.20 0.53
CA LEU A 80 -4.08 -23.08 1.31
C LEU A 80 -2.93 -22.24 1.89
N GLU A 81 -1.90 -22.89 2.43
CA GLU A 81 -0.71 -22.22 2.96
C GLU A 81 0.04 -21.45 1.86
N GLU A 82 0.16 -22.02 0.66
CA GLU A 82 0.75 -21.32 -0.49
C GLU A 82 -0.07 -20.06 -0.86
N ALA A 83 -1.40 -20.14 -0.82
CA ALA A 83 -2.26 -18.98 -1.06
C ALA A 83 -2.10 -17.89 0.02
N ASP A 84 -1.99 -18.29 1.29
CA ASP A 84 -1.80 -17.37 2.41
C ASP A 84 -0.44 -16.66 2.32
N CYS A 85 0.61 -17.39 1.94
CA CYS A 85 1.92 -16.81 1.63
C CYS A 85 1.84 -15.73 0.53
N GLU A 86 1.07 -15.96 -0.54
CA GLU A 86 0.87 -14.96 -1.60
C GLU A 86 0.05 -13.75 -1.12
N VAL A 87 -0.95 -13.97 -0.27
CA VAL A 87 -1.72 -12.89 0.37
C VAL A 87 -0.80 -12.00 1.21
N ASP A 88 0.10 -12.59 2.00
CA ASP A 88 1.05 -11.85 2.83
C ASP A 88 2.04 -11.03 2.01
N LYS A 89 2.54 -11.58 0.90
CA LYS A 89 3.41 -10.84 -0.04
C LYS A 89 2.69 -9.61 -0.60
N MET A 90 1.44 -9.77 -1.05
CA MET A 90 0.65 -8.67 -1.60
C MET A 90 0.33 -7.60 -0.55
N CYS A 91 0.00 -7.99 0.68
CA CYS A 91 -0.22 -7.04 1.79
C CYS A 91 1.06 -6.26 2.10
N THR A 92 2.19 -6.95 2.20
CA THR A 92 3.51 -6.32 2.43
C THR A 92 3.83 -5.31 1.34
N TRP A 93 3.61 -5.68 0.07
CA TRP A 93 3.83 -4.77 -1.07
C TRP A 93 2.97 -3.50 -0.96
N MET A 94 1.71 -3.62 -0.56
CA MET A 94 0.82 -2.46 -0.40
C MET A 94 1.28 -1.56 0.75
N ASP A 95 1.70 -2.14 1.87
CA ASP A 95 2.19 -1.39 3.03
C ASP A 95 3.51 -0.67 2.72
N ASP A 96 4.42 -1.31 1.99
CA ASP A 96 5.68 -0.71 1.57
C ASP A 96 5.43 0.47 0.63
N ARG A 97 4.53 0.32 -0.35
CA ARG A 97 4.16 1.40 -1.27
C ARG A 97 3.52 2.58 -0.55
N LYS A 98 2.72 2.32 0.49
CA LYS A 98 2.16 3.38 1.35
C LYS A 98 3.27 4.09 2.12
N ARG A 99 4.22 3.34 2.71
CA ARG A 99 5.36 3.90 3.45
C ARG A 99 6.24 4.77 2.56
N GLU A 100 6.49 4.36 1.32
CA GLU A 100 7.24 5.15 0.33
C GLU A 100 6.54 6.48 0.01
N ALA A 101 5.22 6.45 -0.22
CA ALA A 101 4.45 7.67 -0.46
C ALA A 101 4.51 8.64 0.73
N GLU A 102 4.37 8.13 1.96
CA GLU A 102 4.49 8.94 3.18
C GLU A 102 5.90 9.53 3.36
N ALA A 103 6.94 8.78 2.99
CA ALA A 103 8.32 9.25 3.06
C ALA A 103 8.59 10.40 2.08
N ILE A 104 8.02 10.34 0.87
CA ILE A 104 8.11 11.41 -0.13
C ILE A 104 7.47 12.69 0.42
N VAL A 105 6.25 12.60 0.96
CA VAL A 105 5.54 13.76 1.53
C VAL A 105 6.34 14.39 2.67
N LYS A 106 6.83 13.58 3.61
CA LYS A 106 7.69 14.08 4.71
C LYS A 106 8.97 14.75 4.20
N GLN A 107 9.57 14.22 3.15
CA GLN A 107 10.76 14.81 2.55
C GLN A 107 10.46 16.19 1.93
N GLU A 108 9.31 16.33 1.26
CA GLU A 108 8.87 17.61 0.69
C GLU A 108 8.56 18.64 1.79
N GLU A 109 7.89 18.24 2.87
CA GLU A 109 7.65 19.09 4.04
C GLU A 109 8.95 19.60 4.65
N LEU A 110 9.96 18.73 4.81
CA LEU A 110 11.28 19.11 5.32
C LEU A 110 11.99 20.10 4.38
N LYS A 111 11.92 19.87 3.05
CA LYS A 111 12.49 20.79 2.06
C LYS A 111 11.81 22.16 2.13
N PHE A 112 10.48 22.19 2.22
CA PHE A 112 9.71 23.43 2.35
C PHE A 112 10.08 24.17 3.64
N HIS A 113 10.17 23.46 4.76
CA HIS A 113 10.55 24.05 6.04
C HIS A 113 11.97 24.64 6.01
N LYS A 114 12.93 23.93 5.40
CA LYS A 114 14.31 24.42 5.21
C LYS A 114 14.33 25.70 4.38
N ALA A 115 13.65 25.72 3.23
CA ALA A 115 13.57 26.89 2.36
C ALA A 115 12.93 28.10 3.08
N LYS A 116 11.91 27.86 3.91
CA LYS A 116 11.29 28.92 4.73
C LYS A 116 12.28 29.55 5.71
N ILE A 117 13.11 28.73 6.37
CA ILE A 117 14.15 29.21 7.29
C ILE A 117 15.22 30.01 6.53
N GLU A 118 15.69 29.50 5.39
CA GLU A 118 16.69 30.17 4.56
C GLU A 118 16.21 31.55 4.09
N MET A 119 14.96 31.64 3.58
CA MET A 119 14.36 32.92 3.19
C MET A 119 14.22 33.89 4.38
N GLN A 120 13.83 33.39 5.57
CA GLN A 120 13.77 34.21 6.78
C GLN A 120 15.15 34.70 7.23
N ALA A 121 16.20 33.92 7.00
CA ALA A 121 17.58 34.32 7.28
C ALA A 121 18.05 35.38 6.28
N GLU A 122 17.79 35.24 4.98
CA GLU A 122 18.13 36.25 3.97
C GLU A 122 17.45 37.61 4.24
N ILE A 123 16.18 37.60 4.63
CA ILE A 123 15.46 38.82 5.04
C ILE A 123 16.10 39.47 6.28
N GLN A 124 16.66 38.68 7.20
CA GLN A 124 17.33 39.20 8.41
C GLN A 124 18.80 39.60 8.18
N VAL A 125 19.45 39.03 7.17
CA VAL A 125 20.85 39.31 6.78
C VAL A 125 20.96 40.52 5.84
N GLU A 126 19.86 41.07 5.34
CA GLU A 126 19.83 42.43 4.78
C GLU A 126 19.50 43.51 5.83
N PRO A 127 20.50 44.08 6.54
CA PRO A 127 20.41 45.43 7.08
C PRO A 127 21.13 46.42 6.14
N ASN A 128 20.31 47.30 5.55
CA ASN A 128 20.56 48.72 5.27
C ASN A 128 21.85 49.10 4.49
N PRO A 129 21.75 49.63 3.24
CA PRO A 129 22.88 50.33 2.65
C PRO A 129 23.11 51.66 3.40
N GLU A 130 24.27 51.71 4.05
CA GLU A 130 25.09 52.89 4.31
C GLU A 130 24.60 53.91 5.35
N GLN A 131 25.18 53.80 6.56
CA GLN A 131 25.64 54.98 7.28
C GLN A 131 27.17 55.09 7.13
N ALA A 132 27.64 56.18 6.52
CA ALA A 132 28.98 56.73 6.73
C ALA A 132 28.84 58.14 7.37
N PRO A 133 29.75 58.57 8.26
CA PRO A 133 29.46 59.65 9.21
C PRO A 133 29.91 61.05 8.76
N THR A 134 29.35 62.06 9.43
CA THR A 134 29.78 63.47 9.62
C THR A 134 29.28 64.56 8.65
N THR A 135 28.19 65.26 9.00
CA THR A 135 28.14 66.65 9.57
C THR A 135 26.70 67.23 9.49
N PRO A 136 26.32 68.18 10.36
CA PRO A 136 24.92 68.49 10.64
C PRO A 136 24.37 69.62 9.77
N SER A 137 23.30 69.38 9.02
CA SER A 137 22.35 70.44 8.67
C SER A 137 21.06 69.91 8.04
N ASP A 138 19.94 70.39 8.57
CA ASP A 138 18.57 70.40 8.06
C ASP A 138 18.33 69.88 6.63
N ILE A 139 17.72 68.69 6.47
CA ILE A 139 16.80 68.42 5.35
C ILE A 139 15.69 67.48 5.83
N GLN A 140 14.49 68.04 6.01
CA GLN A 140 13.24 67.33 6.26
C GLN A 140 12.82 66.61 4.95
N ALA A 141 13.09 65.30 4.83
CA ALA A 141 12.72 64.53 3.65
C ALA A 141 11.19 64.38 3.55
N LYS A 142 10.60 64.94 2.49
CA LYS A 142 9.17 64.77 2.16
C LYS A 142 8.92 63.38 1.57
N LEU A 143 8.07 62.59 2.21
CA LEU A 143 7.52 61.33 1.67
C LEU A 143 6.68 61.59 0.40
N PRO A 144 6.79 60.75 -0.65
CA PRO A 144 5.95 60.88 -1.84
C PRO A 144 4.50 60.49 -1.55
N LYS A 145 3.55 61.32 -1.97
CA LYS A 145 2.10 61.08 -1.83
C LYS A 145 1.65 59.96 -2.78
N LEU A 146 1.18 58.86 -2.21
CA LEU A 146 0.45 57.83 -2.95
C LEU A 146 -0.97 58.32 -3.26
N MET A 147 -1.28 58.49 -4.54
CA MET A 147 -2.65 58.72 -5.01
C MET A 147 -3.30 57.36 -5.29
N ILE A 148 -4.20 56.94 -4.41
CA ILE A 148 -5.08 55.79 -4.66
C ILE A 148 -6.37 56.35 -5.26
N THR A 149 -6.51 56.28 -6.58
CA THR A 149 -7.81 56.46 -7.23
C THR A 149 -8.67 55.23 -6.98
N LYS A 150 -9.81 55.43 -6.31
CA LYS A 150 -10.82 54.39 -6.12
C LYS A 150 -11.48 54.09 -7.47
N PHE A 151 -11.51 52.81 -7.85
CA PHE A 151 -12.46 52.27 -8.81
C PHE A 151 -13.64 51.69 -8.05
#